data_AF-A0A351T4R8-F1
#
_entry.id   AF-A0A351T4R8-F1
#
_cell.length_a   1.000
_cell.length_b   1.000
_cell.length_c   1.000
_cell.angle_alpha   90.00
_cell.angle_beta   90.00
_cell.angle_gamma   90.00
#
_symmetry.space_group_name_H-M   'P 1'
#
loop_
_entity.id
_entity.type
_entity.pdbx_description
1 polymer ?
#
loop_
_entity_poly.entity_id
_entity_poly.type
_entity_poly.pdbx_seq_one_letter_code
_entity_poly.pdbx_strand_id
1 'polypeptide(L)'
;MALSVIGAGFGRTGTLSLKAALEMLGVGRCYHMVEIIANPQFAAAWEQAADGGPVDWDQIFAGYGATVDWPAAAFYRELAEYYPKARVILTVRDSESWFESTQNTIFSPL
;
A
#
# COMPACT_ATOMS: atom_id res chain seq x y z
N MET A 1 1.15 -16.02 -2.48
CA MET A 1 2.60 -15.86 -2.23
C MET A 1 2.73 -14.86 -1.10
N ALA A 2 3.62 -15.08 -0.14
CA ALA A 2 3.83 -14.12 0.95
C ALA A 2 4.47 -12.83 0.42
N LEU A 3 4.15 -11.69 1.04
CA LEU A 3 4.81 -10.43 0.70
C LEU A 3 6.31 -10.51 0.98
N SER A 4 7.09 -9.89 0.11
CA SER A 4 8.55 -9.75 0.24
C SER A 4 8.98 -8.29 0.41
N VAL A 5 8.13 -7.34 0.00
CA VAL A 5 8.34 -5.90 0.20
C VAL A 5 7.05 -5.23 0.71
N ILE A 6 7.18 -4.41 1.75
CA ILE A 6 6.10 -3.62 2.33
C ILE A 6 6.47 -2.14 2.21
N GLY A 7 5.65 -1.36 1.53
CA GLY A 7 5.76 0.08 1.42
C GLY A 7 5.00 0.77 2.55
N ALA A 8 5.73 1.47 3.41
CA ALA A 8 5.17 2.29 4.49
C ALA A 8 4.95 3.76 4.07
N GLY A 9 5.34 4.14 2.85
CA GLY A 9 5.18 5.48 2.33
C GLY A 9 3.74 5.80 1.97
N PHE A 10 3.28 6.99 2.38
CA PHE A 10 1.94 7.46 2.06
C PHE A 10 1.77 7.76 0.58
N GLY A 11 0.51 7.80 0.14
CA GLY A 11 0.14 8.34 -1.15
C GLY A 11 0.82 9.69 -1.40
N ARG A 12 1.17 9.92 -2.66
CA ARG A 12 1.92 11.11 -3.13
C ARG A 12 3.38 11.15 -2.69
N THR A 13 3.97 10.07 -2.18
CA THR A 13 5.43 9.96 -1.94
C THR A 13 6.18 9.21 -3.05
N GLY A 14 5.56 9.03 -4.22
CA GLY A 14 6.14 8.28 -5.35
C GLY A 14 5.76 6.80 -5.40
N THR A 15 4.68 6.42 -4.73
CA THR A 15 4.21 5.02 -4.61
C THR A 15 3.94 4.33 -5.94
N LEU A 16 3.37 5.04 -6.93
CA LEU A 16 3.09 4.46 -8.24
C LEU A 16 4.38 4.14 -9.02
N SER A 17 5.40 5.00 -8.92
CA SER A 17 6.73 4.72 -9.49
C SER A 17 7.41 3.56 -8.78
N LEU A 18 7.29 3.49 -7.44
CA LEU A 18 7.82 2.37 -6.66
C LEU A 18 7.13 1.04 -7.03
N LYS A 19 5.80 1.05 -7.20
CA LYS A 19 5.03 -0.09 -7.69
C LYS A 19 5.62 -0.63 -9.00
N ALA A 20 5.79 0.25 -9.99
CA ALA A 20 6.35 -0.13 -11.28
C ALA A 20 7.78 -0.69 -11.15
N ALA A 21 8.64 -0.05 -10.36
CA ALA A 21 10.01 -0.51 -10.14
C ALA A 21 10.07 -1.91 -9.50
N LEU A 22 9.23 -2.18 -8.49
CA LEU A 22 9.18 -3.50 -7.83
C LEU A 22 8.71 -4.59 -8.80
N GLU A 23 7.72 -4.29 -9.64
CA GLU A 23 7.24 -5.20 -10.68
C GLU A 23 8.33 -5.49 -11.72
N MET A 24 9.07 -4.46 -12.16
CA MET A 24 10.21 -4.62 -13.08
C MET A 24 11.35 -5.44 -12.49
N LEU A 25 11.61 -5.32 -11.18
CA LEU A 25 12.64 -6.08 -10.47
C LEU A 25 12.26 -7.55 -10.21
N GLY A 26 11.06 -7.98 -10.63
CA GLY A 26 10.62 -9.37 -10.50
C GLY A 26 10.12 -9.73 -9.11
N VAL A 27 9.76 -8.74 -8.28
CA VAL A 27 9.16 -8.96 -6.95
C VAL A 27 7.76 -9.57 -7.05
N GLY A 28 7.15 -9.57 -8.23
CA GLY A 28 5.77 -9.98 -8.50
C GLY A 28 4.85 -8.76 -8.57
N ARG A 29 3.53 -9.00 -8.68
CA ARG A 29 2.54 -7.92 -8.68
C ARG A 29 2.64 -7.11 -7.39
N CYS A 30 2.52 -5.78 -7.50
CA CYS A 30 2.58 -4.87 -6.37
C CYS A 30 1.20 -4.26 -6.10
N TYR A 31 0.64 -4.55 -4.92
CA TYR A 31 -0.65 -4.03 -4.45
C TYR A 31 -0.57 -2.53 -4.21
N HIS A 32 -1.62 -1.79 -4.56
CA HIS A 32 -1.67 -0.33 -4.47
C HIS A 32 -3.15 0.12 -4.39
N MET A 33 -3.43 1.33 -3.91
CA MET A 33 -4.79 1.93 -3.85
C MET A 33 -5.61 1.79 -5.15
N VAL A 34 -4.96 1.75 -6.32
CA VAL A 34 -5.62 1.56 -7.61
C VAL A 34 -6.38 0.24 -7.71
N GLU A 35 -5.94 -0.78 -6.96
CA GLU A 35 -6.61 -2.08 -6.91
C GLU A 35 -7.99 -1.95 -6.26
N ILE A 36 -8.14 -1.12 -5.22
CA ILE A 36 -9.42 -0.85 -4.55
C ILE A 36 -10.32 0.02 -5.42
N ILE A 37 -9.77 1.03 -6.10
CA ILE A 37 -10.54 1.87 -7.03
C ILE A 37 -11.13 1.01 -8.16
N ALA A 38 -10.36 0.05 -8.67
CA ALA A 38 -10.82 -0.88 -9.70
C ALA A 38 -11.74 -1.98 -9.15
N ASN A 39 -11.58 -2.36 -7.88
CA ASN A 39 -12.29 -3.46 -7.23
C ASN A 39 -12.81 -3.02 -5.85
N PRO A 40 -13.91 -2.26 -5.78
CA PRO A 40 -14.43 -1.72 -4.53
C PRO A 40 -14.76 -2.77 -3.47
N GLN A 41 -14.99 -4.02 -3.86
CA GLN A 41 -15.21 -5.14 -2.93
C GLN A 41 -14.03 -5.38 -1.97
N PHE A 42 -12.83 -4.94 -2.32
CA PHE A 42 -11.68 -5.04 -1.42
C PHE A 42 -11.74 -4.03 -0.27
N ALA A 43 -12.53 -2.96 -0.38
CA ALA A 43 -12.66 -1.96 0.67
C ALA A 43 -13.18 -2.54 2.00
N ALA A 44 -14.12 -3.49 1.94
CA ALA A 44 -14.74 -4.07 3.14
C ALA A 44 -13.72 -4.74 4.09
N ALA A 45 -12.72 -5.43 3.55
CA ALA A 45 -11.67 -6.05 4.36
C ALA A 45 -10.78 -5.01 5.05
N TRP A 46 -10.55 -3.86 4.39
CA TRP A 46 -9.77 -2.76 4.93
C TRP A 46 -10.55 -1.91 5.93
N GLU A 47 -11.87 -1.77 5.75
CA GLU A 47 -12.77 -1.17 6.74
C GLU A 47 -12.79 -2.01 8.02
N GLN A 48 -12.94 -3.33 7.90
CA GLN A 48 -12.85 -4.24 9.04
C GLN A 48 -11.50 -4.13 9.76
N ALA A 49 -10.39 -4.05 9.01
CA ALA A 49 -9.07 -3.85 9.58
C ALA A 49 -8.95 -2.52 10.35
N ALA A 50 -9.51 -1.43 9.80
CA ALA A 50 -9.52 -0.11 10.42
C ALA A 50 -10.34 -0.08 11.72
N ASP A 51 -11.40 -0.89 11.81
CA ASP A 51 -12.22 -1.06 13.01
C ASP A 51 -11.58 -1.98 14.06
N GLY A 52 -10.35 -2.47 13.84
CA GLY A 52 -9.65 -3.39 14.73
C GLY A 52 -10.19 -4.82 14.68
N GLY A 53 -10.95 -5.15 13.64
CA GLY A 53 -11.44 -6.49 13.37
C GLY A 53 -10.32 -7.45 12.93
N PRO A 54 -10.59 -8.76 12.93
CA PRO A 54 -9.65 -9.74 12.40
C PRO A 54 -9.43 -9.51 10.90
N VAL A 55 -8.19 -9.71 10.44
CA VAL A 55 -7.80 -9.53 9.04
C VAL A 55 -7.06 -10.75 8.53
N ASP A 56 -7.48 -11.25 7.37
CA ASP A 56 -6.73 -12.28 6.63
C ASP A 56 -5.81 -11.59 5.60
N TRP A 57 -4.56 -11.35 6.00
CA TRP A 57 -3.57 -10.70 5.13
C TRP A 57 -3.25 -11.54 3.89
N ASP A 58 -3.20 -12.87 4.02
CA ASP A 58 -2.91 -13.75 2.89
C ASP A 58 -4.02 -13.74 1.84
N GLN A 59 -5.28 -13.58 2.27
CA GLN A 59 -6.40 -13.38 1.37
C GLN A 59 -6.31 -12.04 0.63
N ILE A 60 -6.03 -10.94 1.33
CA ILE A 60 -5.91 -9.60 0.73
C ILE A 60 -4.77 -9.57 -0.30
N PHE A 61 -3.63 -10.16 0.04
CA PHE A 61 -2.42 -10.12 -0.81
C PHE A 61 -2.25 -11.35 -1.70
N ALA A 62 -3.32 -12.13 -1.92
CA ALA A 62 -3.28 -13.28 -2.80
C ALA A 62 -2.82 -12.90 -4.21
N GLY A 63 -1.64 -13.41 -4.60
CA GLY A 63 -1.03 -13.16 -5.92
C GLY A 63 -0.16 -11.91 -6.00
N TYR A 64 0.02 -11.17 -4.90
CA TYR A 64 0.94 -10.04 -4.81
C TYR A 64 2.24 -10.44 -4.09
N GLY A 65 3.35 -9.86 -4.52
CA GLY A 65 4.66 -10.02 -3.88
C GLY A 65 5.15 -8.78 -3.16
N ALA A 66 4.48 -7.65 -3.36
CA ALA A 66 4.73 -6.39 -2.67
C ALA A 66 3.44 -5.60 -2.45
N THR A 67 3.47 -4.65 -1.52
CA THR A 67 2.41 -3.66 -1.32
C THR A 67 3.00 -2.27 -1.13
N VAL A 68 2.34 -1.23 -1.64
CA VAL A 68 2.67 0.18 -1.44
C VAL A 68 1.37 1.00 -1.39
N ASP A 69 1.47 2.27 -0.98
CA ASP A 69 0.33 3.19 -0.91
C ASP A 69 -0.77 2.75 0.08
N TRP A 70 -1.83 3.53 0.14
CA TRP A 70 -3.03 3.22 0.89
C TRP A 70 -3.75 1.98 0.32
N PRO A 71 -4.46 1.23 1.18
CA PRO A 71 -4.54 1.37 2.64
C PRO A 71 -3.41 0.65 3.39
N ALA A 72 -2.69 -0.26 2.73
CA ALA A 72 -1.69 -1.13 3.35
C ALA A 72 -0.56 -0.37 4.09
N ALA A 73 -0.18 0.83 3.61
CA ALA A 73 0.84 1.66 4.27
C ALA A 73 0.49 2.00 5.74
N ALA A 74 -0.80 2.08 6.09
CA ALA A 74 -1.23 2.33 7.47
C ALA A 74 -0.97 1.15 8.41
N PHE A 75 -0.91 -0.06 7.86
CA PHE A 75 -0.77 -1.32 8.58
C PHE A 75 0.65 -1.91 8.45
N TYR A 76 1.66 -1.10 8.11
CA TYR A 76 2.99 -1.63 7.80
C TYR A 76 3.63 -2.40 8.98
N ARG A 77 3.25 -2.10 10.23
CA ARG A 77 3.78 -2.79 11.42
C ARG A 77 3.18 -4.18 11.54
N GLU A 78 1.87 -4.28 11.47
CA GLU A 78 1.09 -5.52 11.47
C GLU A 78 1.54 -6.42 10.32
N LEU A 79 1.75 -5.84 9.14
CA LEU A 79 2.26 -6.55 7.98
C LEU A 79 3.71 -7.01 8.15
N ALA A 80 4.57 -6.22 8.80
CA ALA A 80 5.95 -6.61 9.07
C ALA A 80 6.04 -7.72 10.14
N GLU A 81 5.13 -7.71 11.12
CA GLU A 81 4.99 -8.79 12.10
C GLU A 81 4.46 -10.07 11.45
N TYR A 82 3.47 -9.96 10.57
CA TYR A 82 2.86 -11.11 9.88
C TYR A 82 3.77 -11.71 8.79
N TYR A 83 4.50 -10.86 8.05
CA TYR A 83 5.47 -11.26 7.03
C TYR A 83 6.91 -10.92 7.49
N PRO A 84 7.50 -11.65 8.46
CA PRO A 84 8.76 -11.27 9.10
C PRO A 84 9.99 -11.33 8.18
N LYS A 85 9.84 -11.93 6.98
CA LYS A 85 10.89 -11.97 5.95
C LYS A 85 10.81 -10.80 4.97
N ALA A 86 9.70 -10.05 4.95
CA ALA A 86 9.52 -8.92 4.07
C ALA A 86 10.41 -7.75 4.49
N ARG A 87 10.91 -6.99 3.52
CA ARG A 87 11.62 -5.74 3.76
C ARG A 87 10.65 -4.58 3.76
N VAL A 88 10.81 -3.64 4.68
CA VAL A 88 10.01 -2.42 4.73
C VAL A 88 10.76 -1.29 4.03
N ILE A 89 10.07 -0.59 3.12
CA ILE A 89 10.57 0.60 2.41
C ILE A 89 9.71 1.79 2.81
N LEU A 90 10.34 2.88 3.26
CA LEU A 90 9.68 4.15 3.51
C LEU A 90 10.11 5.16 2.45
N THR A 91 9.21 5.49 1.53
CA THR A 91 9.40 6.62 0.61
C THR A 91 9.04 7.92 1.30
N VAL A 92 9.92 8.90 1.19
CA VAL A 92 9.76 10.23 1.79
C VAL A 92 9.90 11.31 0.73
N ARG A 93 9.32 12.48 1.02
CA ARG A 93 9.51 13.71 0.25
C ARG A 93 9.38 14.90 1.21
N ASP A 94 9.76 16.08 0.75
CA ASP A 94 9.52 17.33 1.47
C ASP A 94 8.03 17.47 1.89
N SER A 95 7.79 17.90 3.13
CA SER A 95 6.45 17.88 3.73
C SER A 95 5.50 18.90 3.12
N GLU A 96 5.97 20.11 2.81
CA GLU A 96 5.15 21.15 2.16
C GLU A 96 4.76 20.70 0.75
N SER A 97 5.75 20.23 -0.01
CA SER A 97 5.55 19.70 -1.35
C SER A 97 4.61 18.47 -1.36
N TRP A 98 4.71 17.61 -0.35
CA TRP A 98 3.78 16.48 -0.18
C TRP A 98 2.37 16.99 0.05
N PHE A 99 2.19 17.91 1.00
CA PHE A 99 0.89 18.46 1.35
C PHE A 99 0.22 19.07 0.12
N GLU A 100 0.89 19.97 -0.59
CA GLU A 100 0.38 20.54 -1.85
C GLU A 100 0.01 19.47 -2.87
N SER A 101 0.85 18.45 -3.04
CA SER A 101 0.54 17.35 -3.97
C SER A 101 -0.70 16.56 -3.55
N THR A 102 -0.95 16.36 -2.25
CA THR A 102 -2.17 15.69 -1.77
C THR A 102 -3.41 16.54 -2.04
N GLN A 103 -3.35 17.86 -1.81
CA GLN A 103 -4.45 18.78 -2.09
C GLN A 103 -4.81 18.78 -3.58
N ASN A 104 -3.80 18.76 -4.46
CA ASN A 104 -4.01 18.80 -5.91
C ASN A 104 -4.49 17.47 -6.52
N THR A 105 -4.54 16.37 -5.77
CA THR A 105 -4.87 15.05 -6.34
C THR A 105 -5.79 14.19 -5.51
N ILE A 106 -5.55 14.04 -4.21
CA ILE A 106 -6.34 13.18 -3.33
C ILE A 106 -7.54 13.95 -2.78
N PHE A 107 -7.32 15.20 -2.36
CA PHE A 107 -8.34 16.03 -1.73
C PHE A 107 -8.90 17.11 -2.66
N SER A 108 -8.51 17.09 -3.94
CA SER A 108 -9.01 18.05 -4.91
C SER A 108 -10.50 17.79 -5.15
N PRO A 109 -11.38 18.79 -5.05
CA PRO A 109 -12.77 18.62 -5.45
C PRO A 109 -12.83 18.29 -6.94
N LEU A 110 -13.64 17.28 -7.28
CA LEU A 110 -13.98 16.95 -8.67
C LEU A 110 -14.67 18.13 -9.38
#